data_AF-A0A151GFW6-F1
#
_entry.id   AF-A0A151GFW6-F1
#
_cell.length_a   1.000
_cell.length_b   1.000
_cell.length_c   1.000
_cell.angle_alpha   90.00
_cell.angle_beta   90.00
_cell.angle_gamma   90.00
#
_symmetry.space_group_name_H-M   'P 1'
#
loop_
_entity.id
_entity.type
_entity.pdbx_description
1 polymer ?
#
loop_
_entity_poly.entity_id
_entity_poly.type
_entity_poly.pdbx_seq_one_letter_code
_entity_poly.pdbx_strand_id
1 'polypeptide(L)'
;MEDYVSESDSDYTSYWRDWFISSRGNEYFCEIDEDYLTDRFNLTGLNTEVQYYQYALDLVTDVFDLDCDDEMRETIEKSARHLYGLVHARYIVTTRGLTKMARPLPFLPSHHLAALANNLQQLDKYKKAEFGKCPRVDCRSHPLLPMGLSDVPNLKAAKLYCARCEDMYNPKSSRHASIDGAYFGTSFHNILFQVYPTLIPPKSVERYIPRVYGFKVHAAATLVRWQSAKRDEMRRRLRKLGVETGFREENGVGEEEEDEEEDEEDVEFEGVEGQAVVPVGN
;
A
#
# COMPACT_ATOMS: atom_id res chain seq x y z
N MET A 1 13.28 -49.51 39.63
CA MET A 1 12.37 -49.47 38.47
C MET A 1 12.30 -48.00 38.12
N GLU A 2 13.02 -47.63 37.06
CA GLU A 2 13.42 -46.26 36.75
C GLU A 2 12.21 -45.42 36.34
N ASP A 3 12.15 -44.21 36.90
CA ASP A 3 11.14 -43.20 36.61
C ASP A 3 11.19 -42.82 35.13
N TYR A 4 10.09 -43.06 34.43
CA TYR A 4 9.88 -42.66 33.04
C TYR A 4 9.71 -41.13 33.02
N VAL A 5 10.80 -40.40 32.87
CA VAL A 5 10.76 -38.98 32.51
C VAL A 5 10.24 -38.93 31.08
N SER A 6 8.96 -38.58 30.93
CA SER A 6 8.39 -38.15 29.66
C SER A 6 9.17 -36.91 29.21
N GLU A 7 10.15 -37.09 28.33
CA GLU A 7 10.71 -36.02 27.51
C GLU A 7 9.57 -35.49 26.64
N SER A 8 8.83 -34.52 27.19
CA SER A 8 8.08 -33.54 26.43
C SER A 8 9.09 -32.63 25.74
N ASP A 9 9.77 -33.16 24.73
CA ASP A 9 10.54 -32.33 23.80
C ASP A 9 9.50 -31.61 22.94
N SER A 10 9.15 -30.40 23.34
CA SER A 10 8.27 -29.53 22.56
C SER A 10 8.97 -29.25 21.24
N ASP A 11 8.35 -29.65 20.12
CA ASP A 11 8.71 -29.31 18.74
C ASP A 11 8.82 -27.79 18.53
N TYR A 12 9.88 -27.19 19.07
CA TYR A 12 10.29 -25.81 18.85
C TYR A 12 11.44 -25.79 17.84
N THR A 13 11.35 -26.61 16.80
CA THR A 13 12.14 -26.39 15.59
C THR A 13 11.53 -25.19 14.89
N SER A 14 12.06 -23.99 15.16
CA SER A 14 11.67 -22.80 14.41
C SER A 14 12.00 -23.04 12.94
N TYR A 15 10.97 -23.22 12.10
CA TYR A 15 11.12 -23.36 10.65
C TYR A 15 11.88 -22.16 10.08
N TRP A 16 12.63 -22.35 8.98
CA TRP A 16 13.42 -21.28 8.35
C TRP A 16 12.57 -20.02 8.07
N ARG A 17 11.30 -20.23 7.70
CA ARG A 17 10.32 -19.16 7.43
C ARG A 17 10.05 -18.30 8.66
N ASP A 18 9.82 -18.93 9.81
CA ASP A 18 9.55 -18.22 11.07
C ASP A 18 10.77 -17.44 11.54
N TRP A 19 11.95 -18.03 11.40
CA TRP A 19 13.22 -17.35 11.64
C TRP A 19 13.42 -16.15 10.71
N PHE A 20 13.12 -16.29 9.42
CA PHE A 20 13.26 -15.21 8.45
C PHE A 20 12.32 -14.05 8.74
N ILE A 21 11.06 -14.31 9.09
CA ILE A 21 10.06 -13.27 9.38
C ILE A 21 10.31 -12.58 10.70
N SER A 22 10.80 -13.32 11.71
CA SER A 22 11.19 -12.76 13.01
C SER A 22 12.53 -12.02 12.98
N SER A 23 13.32 -12.19 11.92
CA SER A 23 14.59 -11.49 11.75
C SER A 23 14.42 -9.99 11.65
N ARG A 24 15.37 -9.26 12.25
CA ARG A 24 15.37 -7.79 12.29
C ARG A 24 15.41 -7.21 10.88
N GLY A 25 14.43 -6.37 10.52
CA GLY A 25 14.32 -5.75 9.20
C GLY A 25 13.27 -6.41 8.31
N ASN A 26 12.73 -7.57 8.70
CA ASN A 26 11.76 -8.32 7.89
C ASN A 26 10.32 -8.22 8.42
N GLU A 27 10.02 -7.21 9.24
CA GLU A 27 8.70 -7.05 9.87
C GLU A 27 7.55 -6.90 8.85
N TYR A 28 7.86 -6.45 7.63
CA TYR A 28 6.89 -6.25 6.55
C TYR A 28 6.46 -7.53 5.84
N PHE A 29 7.23 -8.62 5.93
CA PHE A 29 6.90 -9.88 5.27
C PHE A 29 5.79 -10.61 6.00
N CYS A 30 4.87 -11.24 5.28
CA CYS A 30 3.97 -12.24 5.86
C CYS A 30 4.53 -13.66 5.68
N GLU A 31 3.99 -14.58 6.47
CA GLU A 31 4.25 -16.00 6.32
C GLU A 31 3.56 -16.52 5.05
N ILE A 32 4.31 -17.14 4.16
CA ILE A 32 3.78 -17.80 2.97
C ILE A 32 3.34 -19.22 3.37
N ASP A 33 2.14 -19.62 2.94
CA ASP A 33 1.67 -20.99 3.21
C ASP A 33 2.57 -22.03 2.52
N GLU A 34 2.80 -23.15 3.19
CA GLU A 34 3.65 -24.23 2.68
C GLU A 34 3.07 -24.89 1.42
N ASP A 35 1.73 -24.97 1.31
CA ASP A 35 1.06 -25.48 0.11
C ASP A 35 1.27 -24.56 -1.11
N TYR A 36 1.47 -23.26 -0.89
CA TYR A 36 1.80 -22.32 -1.95
C TYR A 36 3.25 -22.49 -2.44
N LEU A 37 4.18 -22.77 -1.53
CA LEU A 37 5.60 -23.00 -1.83
C LEU A 37 5.87 -24.35 -2.50
N THR A 38 5.06 -25.37 -2.20
CA THR A 38 5.22 -26.71 -2.80
C THR A 38 4.60 -26.82 -4.19
N ASP A 39 3.67 -25.93 -4.55
CA ASP A 39 3.05 -25.88 -5.87
C ASP A 39 3.97 -25.21 -6.92
N ARG A 40 4.50 -26.04 -7.83
CA ARG A 40 5.40 -25.64 -8.92
C ARG A 40 4.80 -24.59 -9.85
N PHE A 41 3.47 -24.55 -10.00
CA PHE A 41 2.82 -23.58 -10.87
C PHE A 41 3.06 -22.14 -10.40
N ASN A 42 2.98 -21.91 -9.09
CA ASN A 42 3.17 -20.59 -8.48
C ASN A 42 4.62 -20.08 -8.61
N LEU A 43 5.58 -21.00 -8.70
CA LEU A 43 7.02 -20.71 -8.78
C LEU A 43 7.56 -20.61 -10.22
N THR A 44 6.69 -20.74 -11.22
CA THR A 44 7.09 -20.72 -12.64
C THR A 44 7.92 -19.48 -12.98
N GLY A 45 9.07 -19.70 -13.64
CA GLY A 45 10.00 -18.65 -14.10
C GLY A 45 11.01 -18.16 -13.05
N LEU A 46 10.82 -18.48 -11.76
CA LEU A 46 11.78 -18.06 -10.72
C LEU A 46 13.11 -18.81 -10.79
N ASN A 47 13.11 -19.98 -11.42
CA ASN A 47 14.31 -20.79 -11.64
C ASN A 47 15.35 -20.11 -12.55
N THR A 48 14.94 -19.16 -13.39
CA THR A 48 15.88 -18.38 -14.23
C THR A 48 16.38 -17.12 -13.54
N GLU A 49 15.67 -16.63 -12.52
CA GLU A 49 16.03 -15.41 -11.78
C GLU A 49 16.91 -15.71 -10.57
N VAL A 50 16.69 -16.86 -9.90
CA VAL A 50 17.37 -17.23 -8.65
C VAL A 50 18.50 -18.22 -8.92
N GLN A 51 19.71 -17.88 -8.45
CA GLN A 51 20.86 -18.80 -8.47
C GLN A 51 20.67 -19.91 -7.42
N TYR A 52 21.11 -21.13 -7.71
CA TYR A 52 20.96 -22.28 -6.79
C TYR A 52 19.50 -22.53 -6.38
N TYR A 53 18.56 -22.29 -7.29
CA TYR A 53 17.11 -22.33 -7.04
C TYR A 53 16.65 -23.57 -6.24
N GLN A 54 17.10 -24.78 -6.61
CA GLN A 54 16.69 -26.00 -5.92
C GLN A 54 17.14 -26.01 -4.46
N TYR A 55 18.42 -25.71 -4.20
CA TYR A 55 18.97 -25.63 -2.85
C TYR A 55 18.33 -24.51 -2.02
N ALA A 56 18.03 -23.38 -2.66
CA ALA A 56 17.33 -22.27 -2.03
C ALA A 56 15.89 -22.67 -1.64
N LEU A 57 15.19 -23.40 -2.49
CA LEU A 57 13.84 -23.90 -2.22
C LEU A 57 13.87 -24.93 -1.08
N ASP A 58 14.78 -25.90 -1.14
CA ASP A 58 14.94 -26.94 -0.13
C ASP A 58 15.22 -26.31 1.26
N LEU A 59 15.99 -25.21 1.30
CA LEU A 59 16.26 -24.46 2.53
C LEU A 59 15.01 -23.74 3.07
N VAL A 60 14.22 -23.11 2.20
CA VAL A 60 12.98 -22.41 2.60
C VAL A 60 11.91 -23.39 3.09
N THR A 61 11.92 -24.63 2.60
CA THR A 61 11.01 -25.70 3.00
C THR A 61 11.55 -26.59 4.12
N ASP A 62 12.71 -26.27 4.71
CA ASP A 62 13.36 -27.05 5.77
C ASP A 62 13.67 -28.52 5.38
N VAL A 63 13.92 -28.79 4.09
CA VAL A 63 14.34 -30.10 3.53
C VAL A 63 15.84 -30.10 3.15
N PHE A 64 16.56 -29.05 3.51
CA PHE A 64 17.96 -28.88 3.15
C PHE A 64 18.88 -29.77 3.98
N ASP A 65 19.47 -30.79 3.33
CA ASP A 65 20.33 -31.81 3.94
C ASP A 65 21.75 -31.85 3.30
N LEU A 66 22.21 -30.71 2.75
CA LEU A 66 23.50 -30.64 2.07
C LEU A 66 24.59 -30.13 3.02
N ASP A 67 25.54 -31.01 3.34
CA ASP A 67 26.81 -30.63 3.97
C ASP A 67 27.66 -29.83 2.97
N CYS A 68 27.77 -28.52 3.19
CA CYS A 68 28.56 -27.61 2.37
C CYS A 68 29.43 -26.70 3.23
N ASP A 69 30.50 -26.19 2.64
CA ASP A 69 31.38 -25.21 3.28
C ASP A 69 30.61 -23.92 3.61
N ASP A 70 31.04 -23.20 4.66
CA ASP A 70 30.36 -22.01 5.18
C ASP A 70 30.11 -20.93 4.12
N GLU A 71 31.03 -20.75 3.16
CA GLU A 71 30.91 -19.75 2.09
C GLU A 71 29.80 -20.11 1.07
N MET A 72 29.69 -21.40 0.75
CA MET A 72 28.62 -21.89 -0.12
C MET A 72 27.27 -21.79 0.58
N ARG A 73 27.22 -22.13 1.88
CA ARG A 73 26.02 -21.99 2.69
C ARG A 73 25.51 -20.54 2.73
N GLU A 74 26.40 -19.57 2.96
CA GLU A 74 26.03 -18.14 2.96
C GLU A 74 25.45 -17.71 1.59
N THR A 75 25.99 -18.23 0.49
CA THR A 75 25.51 -17.96 -0.87
C THR A 75 24.11 -18.54 -1.09
N ILE A 76 23.86 -19.79 -0.66
CA ILE A 76 22.55 -20.42 -0.73
C ILE A 76 21.53 -19.66 0.13
N GLU A 77 21.91 -19.21 1.32
CA GLU A 77 21.05 -18.38 2.17
C GLU A 77 20.68 -17.04 1.50
N LYS A 78 21.62 -16.38 0.81
CA LYS A 78 21.32 -15.16 0.04
C LYS A 78 20.30 -15.45 -1.07
N SER A 79 20.47 -16.55 -1.80
CA SER A 79 19.51 -17.00 -2.81
C SER A 79 18.15 -17.36 -2.21
N ALA A 80 18.10 -17.99 -1.03
CA ALA A 80 16.86 -18.33 -0.34
C ALA A 80 16.08 -17.10 0.10
N ARG A 81 16.76 -16.08 0.68
CA ARG A 81 16.13 -14.78 1.00
C ARG A 81 15.59 -14.10 -0.24
N HIS A 82 16.32 -14.16 -1.35
CA HIS A 82 15.90 -13.59 -2.63
C HIS A 82 14.67 -14.32 -3.19
N LEU A 83 14.70 -15.66 -3.23
CA LEU A 83 13.59 -16.51 -3.65
C LEU A 83 12.33 -16.23 -2.83
N TYR A 84 12.45 -16.25 -1.49
CA TYR A 84 11.33 -15.99 -0.60
C TYR A 84 10.70 -14.62 -0.86
N GLY A 85 11.52 -13.59 -1.10
CA GLY A 85 11.04 -12.26 -1.46
C GLY A 85 10.25 -12.23 -2.78
N LEU A 86 10.72 -12.91 -3.82
CA LEU A 86 10.02 -12.99 -5.11
C LEU A 86 8.70 -13.76 -5.01
N VAL A 87 8.69 -14.86 -4.26
CA VAL A 87 7.46 -15.63 -4.00
C VAL A 87 6.50 -14.80 -3.16
N HIS A 88 7.00 -14.06 -2.18
CA HIS A 88 6.18 -13.17 -1.35
C HIS A 88 5.42 -12.14 -2.20
N ALA A 89 6.08 -11.51 -3.18
CA ALA A 89 5.44 -10.56 -4.09
C ALA A 89 4.25 -11.17 -4.84
N ARG A 90 4.35 -12.43 -5.25
CA ARG A 90 3.26 -13.18 -5.90
C ARG A 90 2.17 -13.58 -4.89
N TYR A 91 2.58 -14.03 -3.71
CA TYR A 91 1.68 -14.54 -2.68
C TYR A 91 0.76 -13.46 -2.11
N ILE A 92 1.26 -12.25 -1.82
CA ILE A 92 0.47 -11.18 -1.19
C ILE A 92 -0.64 -10.63 -2.09
N VAL A 93 -0.63 -10.95 -3.38
CA VAL A 93 -1.70 -10.61 -4.33
C VAL A 93 -2.82 -11.65 -4.35
N THR A 94 -2.57 -12.85 -3.83
CA THR A 94 -3.59 -13.91 -3.71
C THR A 94 -4.58 -13.62 -2.59
N THR A 95 -5.77 -14.22 -2.63
CA THR A 95 -6.79 -14.05 -1.57
C THR A 95 -6.27 -14.44 -0.17
N ARG A 96 -5.41 -15.46 -0.08
CA ARG A 96 -4.79 -15.89 1.18
C ARG A 96 -3.76 -14.89 1.68
N GLY A 97 -2.86 -14.43 0.81
CA GLY A 97 -1.86 -13.42 1.16
C GLY A 97 -2.48 -12.07 1.52
N LEU A 98 -3.48 -11.60 0.77
CA LEU A 98 -4.22 -10.39 1.09
C LEU A 98 -4.88 -10.49 2.47
N THR A 99 -5.40 -11.66 2.82
CA THR A 99 -5.98 -11.92 4.16
C THR A 99 -4.93 -11.76 5.25
N LYS A 100 -3.74 -12.34 5.08
CA LYS A 100 -2.63 -12.21 6.04
C LYS A 100 -2.11 -10.78 6.18
N MET A 101 -2.20 -9.98 5.12
CA MET A 101 -1.70 -8.59 5.16
C MET A 101 -2.74 -7.61 5.72
N ALA A 102 -4.04 -7.86 5.54
CA ALA A 102 -5.05 -6.82 5.70
C ALA A 102 -6.34 -7.21 6.45
N ARG A 103 -6.64 -8.49 6.70
CA ARG A 103 -8.03 -8.90 6.92
C ARG A 103 -8.71 -8.12 8.05
N PRO A 104 -9.87 -7.51 7.78
CA PRO A 104 -10.81 -7.18 8.83
C PRO A 104 -11.48 -8.45 9.34
N LEU A 105 -11.39 -8.71 10.66
CA LEU A 105 -12.34 -9.61 11.33
C LEU A 105 -13.75 -9.29 10.80
N PRO A 106 -14.48 -10.28 10.26
CA PRO A 106 -15.87 -10.06 9.92
C PRO A 106 -16.57 -9.71 11.22
N PHE A 107 -17.06 -8.48 11.30
CA PHE A 107 -18.14 -8.12 12.20
C PHE A 107 -19.36 -8.91 11.72
N LEU A 108 -19.49 -10.15 12.18
CA LEU A 108 -20.69 -10.96 12.01
C LEU A 108 -21.62 -10.62 13.18
N PRO A 109 -22.75 -9.95 12.95
CA PRO A 109 -23.81 -9.90 13.94
C PRO A 109 -24.56 -11.24 13.86
N SER A 110 -24.22 -12.19 14.72
CA SER A 110 -25.16 -13.15 15.32
C SER A 110 -24.44 -14.33 15.98
N HIS A 111 -24.97 -14.72 17.12
CA HIS A 111 -24.46 -15.62 18.14
C HIS A 111 -24.26 -17.11 17.75
N HIS A 112 -24.17 -17.46 16.47
CA HIS A 112 -24.06 -18.86 16.05
C HIS A 112 -22.98 -19.07 14.97
N LEU A 113 -21.72 -19.13 15.42
CA LEU A 113 -20.62 -19.99 14.90
C LEU A 113 -19.26 -19.52 15.46
N ALA A 114 -19.15 -19.41 16.80
CA ALA A 114 -17.86 -19.15 17.46
C ALA A 114 -16.90 -20.37 17.39
N ALA A 115 -17.37 -21.54 16.95
CA ALA A 115 -16.60 -22.79 16.95
C ALA A 115 -15.60 -22.94 15.79
N LEU A 116 -15.56 -22.02 14.82
CA LEU A 116 -14.52 -21.97 13.79
C LEU A 116 -13.53 -20.79 13.98
N ALA A 117 -13.70 -20.00 15.05
CA ALA A 117 -12.87 -18.83 15.31
C ALA A 117 -11.52 -19.16 16.00
N ASN A 118 -11.33 -20.40 16.45
CA ASN A 118 -10.18 -20.79 17.27
C ASN A 118 -8.90 -21.15 16.50
N ASN A 119 -8.83 -20.84 15.19
CA ASN A 119 -7.59 -20.92 14.40
C ASN A 119 -7.36 -19.66 13.52
N LEU A 120 -7.99 -18.53 13.86
CA LEU A 120 -7.81 -17.25 13.15
C LEU A 120 -6.83 -16.31 13.88
N GLN A 121 -5.73 -16.87 14.39
CA GLN A 121 -4.61 -16.09 14.93
C GLN A 121 -3.66 -15.64 13.81
N GLN A 122 -4.19 -15.09 12.70
CA GLN A 122 -3.35 -14.51 11.66
C GLN A 122 -3.40 -12.98 11.73
N LEU A 123 -2.33 -12.46 12.35
CA LEU A 123 -1.82 -11.10 12.44
C LEU A 123 -2.46 -10.05 11.50
N ASP A 124 -3.33 -9.20 12.06
CA ASP A 124 -3.82 -7.97 11.41
C ASP A 124 -2.71 -6.88 11.25
N LYS A 125 -1.67 -7.14 10.42
CA LYS A 125 -0.50 -6.24 10.29
C LYS A 125 -0.89 -4.80 9.90
N TYR A 126 -1.79 -4.65 8.93
CA TYR A 126 -2.23 -3.33 8.46
C TYR A 126 -3.03 -2.56 9.53
N LYS A 127 -4.00 -3.20 10.20
CA LYS A 127 -4.81 -2.52 11.22
C LYS A 127 -4.02 -2.18 12.48
N LYS A 128 -3.06 -3.04 12.85
CA LYS A 128 -2.12 -2.78 13.94
C LYS A 128 -1.07 -1.72 13.59
N ALA A 129 -1.04 -1.25 12.34
CA ALA A 129 -0.05 -0.31 11.82
C ALA A 129 1.40 -0.81 11.99
N GLU A 130 1.62 -2.12 11.83
CA GLU A 130 2.95 -2.74 11.94
C GLU A 130 3.90 -2.27 10.82
N PHE A 131 3.35 -1.95 9.65
CA PHE A 131 4.10 -1.36 8.53
C PHE A 131 4.51 0.10 8.77
N GLY A 132 3.98 0.73 9.82
CA GLY A 132 4.18 2.14 10.13
C GLY A 132 2.95 3.00 9.86
N LYS A 133 3.13 4.31 10.12
CA LYS A 133 2.06 5.31 10.07
C LYS A 133 2.47 6.48 9.18
N CYS A 134 1.49 7.07 8.50
CA CYS A 134 1.71 8.17 7.58
C CYS A 134 2.38 9.37 8.27
N PRO A 135 3.46 9.92 7.70
CA PRO A 135 4.16 11.07 8.27
C PRO A 135 3.38 12.39 8.11
N ARG A 136 2.37 12.46 7.22
CA ARG A 136 1.52 13.66 7.09
C ARG A 136 0.64 13.82 8.32
N VAL A 137 0.71 15.00 8.95
CA VAL A 137 -0.08 15.36 10.13
C VAL A 137 -1.58 15.23 9.87
N ASP A 138 -2.05 15.73 8.73
CA ASP A 138 -3.47 15.71 8.34
C ASP A 138 -4.00 14.27 8.14
N CYS A 139 -3.12 13.29 7.93
CA CYS A 139 -3.50 11.88 7.86
C CYS A 139 -3.76 11.25 9.22
N ARG A 140 -3.56 11.97 10.34
CA ARG A 140 -3.81 11.51 11.72
C ARG A 140 -3.21 10.12 12.01
N SER A 141 -1.96 9.91 11.58
CA SER A 141 -1.23 8.65 11.75
C SER A 141 -1.92 7.41 11.13
N HIS A 142 -2.55 7.58 9.96
CA HIS A 142 -3.14 6.47 9.20
C HIS A 142 -2.10 5.36 8.90
N PRO A 143 -2.47 4.06 9.01
CA PRO A 143 -1.57 2.96 8.69
C PRO A 143 -1.11 2.99 7.23
N LEU A 144 0.10 2.48 7.00
CA LEU A 144 0.70 2.40 5.67
C LEU A 144 0.74 0.96 5.17
N LEU A 145 0.95 0.79 3.86
CA LEU A 145 1.16 -0.51 3.22
C LEU A 145 2.52 -0.53 2.53
N PRO A 146 3.29 -1.64 2.59
CA PRO A 146 4.51 -1.78 1.84
C PRO A 146 4.22 -1.91 0.34
N MET A 147 5.07 -1.34 -0.50
CA MET A 147 5.02 -1.48 -1.95
C MET A 147 6.41 -1.31 -2.58
N GLY A 148 6.59 -1.82 -3.80
CA GLY A 148 7.74 -1.57 -4.65
C GLY A 148 7.49 -0.48 -5.69
N LEU A 149 8.51 0.30 -6.02
CA LEU A 149 8.46 1.22 -7.18
C LEU A 149 8.74 0.52 -8.52
N SER A 150 9.24 -0.71 -8.46
CA SER A 150 9.54 -1.57 -9.60
C SER A 150 9.38 -3.02 -9.15
N ASP A 151 8.96 -3.87 -10.07
CA ASP A 151 8.91 -5.33 -9.88
C ASP A 151 10.25 -6.00 -10.23
N VAL A 152 11.21 -5.24 -10.77
CA VAL A 152 12.56 -5.74 -11.07
C VAL A 152 13.42 -5.69 -9.81
N PRO A 153 14.02 -6.82 -9.38
CA PRO A 153 14.84 -6.86 -8.18
C PRO A 153 16.10 -6.00 -8.25
N ASN A 154 16.62 -5.62 -7.09
CA ASN A 154 17.81 -4.83 -6.85
C ASN A 154 17.79 -3.41 -7.46
N LEU A 155 16.62 -2.91 -7.89
CA LEU A 155 16.50 -1.59 -8.48
C LEU A 155 16.21 -0.50 -7.45
N LYS A 156 15.17 -0.70 -6.63
CA LYS A 156 14.71 0.28 -5.63
C LYS A 156 14.20 -0.41 -4.38
N ALA A 157 14.58 0.13 -3.23
CA ALA A 157 14.09 -0.33 -1.93
C ALA A 157 12.58 -0.11 -1.77
N ALA A 158 11.98 -0.89 -0.86
CA ALA A 158 10.56 -0.82 -0.51
C ALA A 158 10.14 0.57 -0.03
N LYS A 159 8.93 0.98 -0.44
CA LYS A 159 8.26 2.22 -0.04
C LYS A 159 6.97 1.89 0.70
N LEU A 160 6.39 2.92 1.30
CA LEU A 160 5.15 2.81 2.05
C LEU A 160 4.07 3.68 1.39
N TYR A 161 2.96 3.07 1.02
CA TYR A 161 1.79 3.75 0.46
C TYR A 161 0.79 4.11 1.55
N CYS A 162 0.25 5.34 1.50
CA CYS A 162 -0.82 5.78 2.38
C CYS A 162 -2.15 5.84 1.64
N ALA A 163 -3.13 5.05 2.07
CA ALA A 163 -4.47 5.07 1.47
C ALA A 163 -5.25 6.36 1.76
N ARG A 164 -4.83 7.19 2.73
CA ARG A 164 -5.55 8.43 3.07
C ARG A 164 -5.13 9.63 2.22
N CYS A 165 -3.84 9.77 1.94
CA CYS A 165 -3.32 10.86 1.10
C CYS A 165 -2.85 10.42 -0.28
N GLU A 166 -2.90 9.12 -0.58
CA GLU A 166 -2.58 8.53 -1.89
C GLU A 166 -1.17 8.84 -2.37
N ASP A 167 -0.24 8.86 -1.41
CA ASP A 167 1.14 9.27 -1.66
C ASP A 167 2.12 8.27 -1.02
N MET A 168 3.34 8.28 -1.52
CA MET A 168 4.39 7.31 -1.21
C MET A 168 5.42 7.90 -0.25
N TYR A 169 5.83 7.10 0.73
CA TYR A 169 6.75 7.49 1.78
C TYR A 169 7.93 6.53 1.89
N ASN A 170 9.05 7.05 2.36
CA ASN A 170 10.17 6.22 2.78
C ASN A 170 9.88 5.62 4.17
N PRO A 171 10.28 4.37 4.42
CA PRO A 171 10.28 3.82 5.77
C PRO A 171 11.07 4.71 6.72
N LYS A 172 10.52 4.97 7.91
CA LYS A 172 11.17 5.84 8.92
C LYS A 172 12.46 5.23 9.47
N SER A 173 12.48 3.90 9.60
CA SER A 173 13.61 3.16 10.15
C SER A 173 14.58 2.76 9.04
N SER A 174 15.87 3.01 9.25
CA SER A 174 16.92 2.60 8.30
C SER A 174 17.01 1.09 8.12
N ARG A 175 16.53 0.29 9.09
CA ARG A 175 16.51 -1.19 8.99
C ARG A 175 15.60 -1.71 7.87
N HIS A 176 14.62 -0.91 7.44
CA HIS A 176 13.70 -1.26 6.36
C HIS A 176 14.16 -0.69 5.01
N ALA A 177 15.25 0.08 4.99
CA ALA A 177 15.78 0.68 3.76
C ALA A 177 16.55 -0.32 2.89
N SER A 178 16.99 -1.44 3.47
CA SER A 178 17.67 -2.53 2.76
C SER A 178 16.72 -3.54 2.13
N ILE A 179 15.42 -3.48 2.43
CA ILE A 179 14.44 -4.39 1.85
C ILE A 179 14.17 -3.98 0.40
N ASP A 180 14.26 -4.93 -0.51
CA ASP A 180 13.92 -4.71 -1.91
C ASP A 180 12.41 -4.46 -2.07
N GLY A 181 12.06 -3.44 -2.86
CA GLY A 181 10.68 -3.14 -3.19
C GLY A 181 10.04 -4.20 -4.08
N ALA A 182 10.83 -4.89 -4.91
CA ALA A 182 10.33 -5.94 -5.79
C ALA A 182 9.62 -7.08 -5.03
N TYR A 183 10.00 -7.32 -3.77
CA TYR A 183 9.39 -8.35 -2.92
C TYR A 183 7.97 -8.05 -2.45
N PHE A 184 7.48 -6.83 -2.65
CA PHE A 184 6.08 -6.43 -2.42
C PHE A 184 5.35 -6.11 -3.72
N GLY A 185 6.10 -5.89 -4.81
CA GLY A 185 5.57 -5.49 -6.10
C GLY A 185 4.93 -4.11 -6.13
N THR A 186 4.65 -3.65 -7.34
CA THR A 186 4.04 -2.34 -7.63
C THR A 186 2.53 -2.34 -7.42
N SER A 187 1.89 -3.50 -7.54
CA SER A 187 0.44 -3.63 -7.65
C SER A 187 -0.29 -3.97 -6.34
N PHE A 188 0.42 -4.45 -5.32
CA PHE A 188 -0.18 -5.01 -4.11
C PHE A 188 -1.21 -4.09 -3.43
N HIS A 189 -0.85 -2.82 -3.17
CA HIS A 189 -1.76 -1.88 -2.52
C HIS A 189 -3.03 -1.61 -3.33
N ASN A 190 -2.92 -1.52 -4.66
CA ASN A 190 -4.06 -1.31 -5.55
C ASN A 190 -5.01 -2.51 -5.55
N ILE A 191 -4.46 -3.72 -5.67
CA ILE A 191 -5.26 -4.95 -5.67
C ILE A 191 -5.96 -5.13 -4.33
N LEU A 192 -5.27 -4.80 -3.22
CA LEU A 192 -5.87 -4.86 -1.90
C LEU A 192 -7.13 -3.97 -1.79
N PHE A 193 -7.07 -2.74 -2.29
CA PHE A 193 -8.23 -1.84 -2.25
C PHE A 193 -9.32 -2.19 -3.27
N GLN A 194 -8.96 -2.86 -4.36
CA GLN A 194 -9.94 -3.41 -5.30
C GLN A 194 -10.73 -4.57 -4.68
N VAL A 195 -10.06 -5.45 -3.93
CA VAL A 195 -10.69 -6.60 -3.24
C VAL A 195 -11.44 -6.15 -1.98
N TYR A 196 -10.91 -5.16 -1.25
CA TYR A 196 -11.52 -4.61 -0.04
C TYR A 196 -11.74 -3.08 -0.13
N PRO A 197 -12.75 -2.62 -0.89
CA PRO A 197 -13.04 -1.18 -1.02
C PRO A 197 -13.39 -0.51 0.30
N THR A 198 -13.90 -1.27 1.28
CA THR A 198 -14.24 -0.78 2.63
C THR A 198 -13.03 -0.35 3.45
N LEU A 199 -11.82 -0.75 3.07
CA LEU A 199 -10.57 -0.32 3.72
C LEU A 199 -10.09 1.05 3.23
N ILE A 200 -10.68 1.60 2.15
CA ILE A 200 -10.32 2.91 1.63
C ILE A 200 -10.88 3.97 2.60
N PRO A 201 -10.02 4.77 3.26
CA PRO A 201 -10.50 5.81 4.15
C PRO A 201 -11.17 6.94 3.36
N PRO A 202 -12.15 7.64 3.97
CA PRO A 202 -12.69 8.86 3.37
C PRO A 202 -11.56 9.88 3.20
N LYS A 203 -11.44 10.40 1.99
CA LYS A 203 -10.39 11.36 1.66
C LYS A 203 -10.77 12.74 2.23
N SER A 204 -9.79 13.44 2.77
CA SER A 204 -9.96 14.79 3.33
C SER A 204 -9.40 15.84 2.37
N VAL A 205 -10.16 16.92 2.18
CA VAL A 205 -9.77 18.09 1.37
C VAL A 205 -8.92 19.09 2.17
N GLU A 206 -8.89 18.92 3.51
CA GLU A 206 -8.13 19.74 4.44
C GLU A 206 -6.65 19.79 4.05
N ARG A 207 -6.11 21.01 4.09
CA ARG A 207 -4.69 21.30 3.88
C ARG A 207 -4.23 22.26 4.97
N TYR A 208 -2.98 22.12 5.39
CA TYR A 208 -2.35 23.08 6.28
C TYR A 208 -2.41 24.51 5.69
N ILE A 209 -2.96 25.45 6.46
CA ILE A 209 -3.03 26.87 6.11
C ILE A 209 -2.00 27.62 6.98
N PRO A 210 -0.90 28.13 6.40
CA PRO A 210 0.09 28.88 7.16
C PRO A 210 -0.50 30.20 7.66
N ARG A 211 -0.35 30.45 8.97
CA ARG A 211 -0.85 31.66 9.63
C ARG A 211 0.25 32.32 10.46
N VAL A 212 0.29 33.64 10.44
CA VAL A 212 1.17 34.50 11.26
C VAL A 212 0.28 35.41 12.09
N TYR A 213 0.35 35.32 13.42
CA TYR A 213 -0.56 36.02 14.35
C TYR A 213 -2.06 35.84 14.03
N GLY A 214 -2.45 34.67 13.51
CA GLY A 214 -3.83 34.37 13.09
C GLY A 214 -4.17 34.76 11.65
N PHE A 215 -3.38 35.64 11.02
CA PHE A 215 -3.56 36.07 9.63
C PHE A 215 -2.98 35.05 8.65
N LYS A 216 -3.72 34.76 7.58
CA LYS A 216 -3.22 33.90 6.48
C LYS A 216 -2.07 34.61 5.75
N VAL A 217 -1.01 33.89 5.43
CA VAL A 217 0.12 34.45 4.66
C VAL A 217 -0.33 34.76 3.23
N HIS A 218 -0.13 35.99 2.75
CA HIS A 218 -0.70 36.49 1.49
C HIS A 218 -0.36 35.61 0.26
N ALA A 219 0.92 35.24 0.08
CA ALA A 219 1.35 34.42 -1.04
C ALA A 219 0.75 33.00 -1.01
N ALA A 220 0.80 32.33 0.14
CA ALA A 220 0.22 31.00 0.32
C ALA A 220 -1.31 31.03 0.17
N ALA A 221 -1.96 32.09 0.65
CA ALA A 221 -3.40 32.28 0.50
C ALA A 221 -3.80 32.44 -0.96
N THR A 222 -3.04 33.18 -1.77
CA THR A 222 -3.27 33.31 -3.22
C THR A 222 -3.17 31.96 -3.93
N LEU A 223 -2.13 31.18 -3.65
CA LEU A 223 -1.98 29.84 -4.23
C LEU A 223 -3.12 28.92 -3.82
N VAL A 224 -3.53 28.93 -2.55
CA VAL A 224 -4.63 28.10 -2.05
C VAL A 224 -5.95 28.48 -2.73
N ARG A 225 -6.24 29.78 -2.90
CA ARG A 225 -7.45 30.24 -3.62
C ARG A 225 -7.46 29.73 -5.06
N TRP A 226 -6.34 29.86 -5.78
CA TRP A 226 -6.21 29.36 -7.15
C TRP A 226 -6.36 27.83 -7.25
N GLN A 227 -5.74 27.08 -6.34
CA GLN A 227 -5.85 25.62 -6.28
C GLN A 227 -7.27 25.15 -5.94
N SER A 228 -7.98 25.87 -5.06
CA SER A 228 -9.39 25.58 -4.76
C SER A 228 -10.26 25.82 -5.99
N ALA A 229 -10.13 26.97 -6.65
CA ALA A 229 -10.89 27.26 -7.88
C ALA A 229 -10.71 26.18 -8.96
N LYS A 230 -9.46 25.72 -9.19
CA LYS A 230 -9.19 24.63 -10.13
C LYS A 230 -9.76 23.27 -9.69
N ARG A 231 -9.84 23.02 -8.39
CA ARG A 231 -10.50 21.82 -7.86
C ARG A 231 -12.00 21.86 -8.12
N ASP A 232 -12.63 23.00 -7.88
CA ASP A 232 -14.08 23.17 -8.02
C ASP A 232 -14.49 23.05 -9.50
N GLU A 233 -13.71 23.62 -10.41
CA GLU A 233 -13.84 23.40 -11.87
C GLU A 233 -13.78 21.90 -12.24
N MET A 234 -12.79 21.16 -11.70
CA MET A 234 -12.68 19.71 -11.93
C MET A 234 -13.86 18.94 -11.32
N ARG A 235 -14.36 19.34 -10.15
CA ARG A 235 -15.53 18.71 -9.52
C ARG A 235 -16.79 18.90 -10.36
N ARG A 236 -17.04 20.11 -10.88
CA ARG A 236 -18.16 20.35 -11.81
C ARG A 236 -18.04 19.48 -13.06
N ARG A 237 -16.84 19.37 -13.64
CA ARG A 237 -16.59 18.49 -14.79
C ARG A 237 -16.87 17.02 -14.48
N LEU A 238 -16.45 16.52 -13.32
CA LEU A 238 -16.70 15.13 -12.90
C LEU A 238 -18.20 14.88 -12.63
N ARG A 239 -18.91 15.85 -12.02
CA ARG A 239 -20.37 15.79 -11.84
C ARG A 239 -21.11 15.72 -13.17
N LYS A 240 -20.74 16.55 -14.17
CA LYS A 240 -21.29 16.49 -15.53
C LYS A 240 -21.10 15.12 -16.21
N LEU A 241 -20.05 14.38 -15.83
CA LEU A 241 -19.76 13.03 -16.32
C LEU A 241 -20.37 11.91 -15.45
N GLY A 242 -21.13 12.24 -14.41
CA GLY A 242 -21.74 11.27 -13.50
C GLY A 242 -20.76 10.54 -12.57
N VAL A 243 -19.56 11.10 -12.35
CA VAL A 243 -18.54 10.49 -11.49
C VAL A 243 -18.60 11.10 -10.09
N GLU A 244 -19.07 10.33 -9.11
CA GLU A 244 -19.05 10.75 -7.70
C GLU A 244 -17.65 10.66 -7.12
N THR A 245 -17.22 11.74 -6.46
CA THR A 245 -15.82 11.87 -5.99
C THR A 245 -15.55 11.22 -4.63
N GLY A 246 -16.58 10.92 -3.83
CA GLY A 246 -16.46 10.21 -2.55
C GLY A 246 -15.62 10.90 -1.45
N PHE A 247 -15.19 12.15 -1.64
CA PHE A 247 -14.48 12.92 -0.62
C PHE A 247 -15.45 13.35 0.48
N ARG A 248 -14.99 13.36 1.74
CA ARG A 248 -15.80 13.86 2.85
C ARG A 248 -15.92 15.38 2.71
N GLU A 249 -17.12 15.84 2.35
CA GLU A 249 -17.51 17.24 2.50
C GLU A 249 -17.71 17.49 3.99
N GLU A 250 -17.08 18.53 4.55
CA GLU A 250 -17.38 18.95 5.92
C GLU A 250 -18.14 20.28 5.89
N ASN A 251 -19.39 20.19 6.36
CA ASN A 251 -20.22 21.22 6.98
C ASN A 251 -20.23 22.62 6.33
N GLY A 252 -21.24 22.87 5.49
CA GLY A 252 -22.10 24.05 5.67
C GLY A 252 -21.50 25.43 5.42
N VAL A 253 -20.60 25.56 4.46
CA VAL A 253 -20.38 26.83 3.74
C VAL A 253 -20.47 26.44 2.26
N GLY A 254 -21.66 26.26 1.69
CA GLY A 254 -22.64 27.33 1.53
C GLY A 254 -22.41 27.95 0.16
N GLU A 255 -22.61 27.17 -0.90
CA GLU A 255 -22.96 27.66 -2.23
C GLU A 255 -23.97 26.63 -2.75
N GLU A 256 -25.24 26.88 -2.45
CA GLU A 256 -26.31 26.51 -3.38
C GLU A 256 -25.90 27.21 -4.68
N GLU A 257 -25.22 26.51 -5.58
CA GLU A 257 -25.12 26.95 -6.98
C GLU A 257 -26.57 26.88 -7.47
N GLU A 258 -27.27 28.02 -7.41
CA GLU A 258 -28.46 28.25 -8.23
C GLU A 258 -28.03 27.91 -9.66
N ASP A 259 -28.68 26.90 -10.24
CA ASP A 259 -28.56 26.56 -11.66
C ASP A 259 -29.07 27.76 -12.47
N GLU A 260 -28.26 28.81 -12.63
CA GLU A 260 -28.42 29.78 -13.70
C GLU A 260 -27.98 29.07 -14.98
N GLU A 261 -28.95 28.38 -15.60
CA GLU A 261 -28.92 28.08 -17.03
C GLU A 261 -28.83 29.43 -17.78
N GLU A 262 -27.61 29.94 -17.97
CA GLU A 262 -27.35 30.95 -18.99
C GLU A 262 -27.55 30.27 -20.36
N ASP A 263 -28.80 30.34 -20.85
CA ASP A 263 -29.14 30.14 -22.24
C ASP A 263 -28.34 31.18 -23.07
N GLU A 264 -27.17 30.79 -23.58
CA GLU A 264 -26.50 31.49 -24.66
C GLU A 264 -27.34 31.32 -25.94
N GLU A 265 -28.41 32.12 -26.09
CA GLU A 265 -29.00 32.35 -27.41
C GLU A 265 -28.01 33.18 -28.24
N ASP A 266 -27.38 32.49 -29.22
CA ASP A 266 -26.58 33.08 -30.29
C ASP A 266 -27.38 34.18 -31.02
N VAL A 267 -27.13 35.45 -30.68
CA VAL A 267 -27.60 36.57 -31.50
C VAL A 267 -26.49 36.94 -32.48
N GLU A 268 -26.57 36.37 -33.69
CA GLU A 268 -25.84 36.86 -34.86
C GLU A 268 -26.19 38.34 -35.10
N PHE A 269 -25.21 39.23 -34.96
CA PHE A 269 -25.34 40.61 -35.41
C PHE A 269 -24.39 40.85 -36.60
N GLU A 270 -24.97 40.87 -37.81
CA GLU A 270 -24.30 41.31 -39.02
C GLU A 270 -23.86 42.79 -38.94
N GLY A 271 -22.70 43.07 -39.54
CA GLY A 271 -21.87 44.22 -39.20
C GLY A 271 -22.24 45.58 -39.79
N VAL A 272 -21.47 46.60 -39.37
CA VAL A 272 -21.21 47.83 -40.12
C VAL A 272 -19.78 48.30 -39.84
N GLU A 273 -19.06 48.61 -40.91
CA GLU A 273 -17.67 49.10 -40.97
C GLU A 273 -17.45 50.43 -40.22
N GLY A 274 -16.24 50.64 -39.66
CA GLY A 274 -15.89 51.96 -39.11
C GLY A 274 -14.51 52.05 -38.44
N GLN A 275 -13.46 52.22 -39.25
CA GLN A 275 -12.26 53.04 -39.04
C GLN A 275 -11.35 52.88 -37.79
N ALA A 276 -10.07 52.65 -38.10
CA ALA A 276 -8.88 52.54 -37.27
C ALA A 276 -8.65 53.63 -36.20
N VAL A 277 -7.99 53.27 -35.08
CA VAL A 277 -6.77 53.93 -34.57
C VAL A 277 -5.96 52.94 -33.70
N VAL A 278 -4.66 52.76 -34.00
CA VAL A 278 -3.68 52.09 -33.11
C VAL A 278 -2.96 53.17 -32.31
N PRO A 279 -2.88 53.11 -30.96
CA PRO A 279 -1.94 53.92 -30.21
C PRO A 279 -0.65 53.13 -29.96
N VAL A 280 0.44 53.59 -30.58
CA VAL A 280 1.82 53.28 -30.18
C VAL A 280 2.26 54.37 -29.20
N GLY A 281 2.98 53.99 -28.14
CA GLY A 281 3.78 54.89 -27.30
C GLY A 281 3.59 54.60 -25.81
N ASN A 282 4.62 54.52 -24.97
CA ASN A 282 6.00 54.96 -25.12
C ASN A 282 6.92 54.13 -24.21
#